data_AF-A0A7D5G317-F1
#
_entry.id   AF-A0A7D5G317-F1
#
_cell.length_a   1.000
_cell.length_b   1.000
_cell.length_c   1.000
_cell.angle_alpha   90.00
_cell.angle_beta   90.00
_cell.angle_gamma   90.00
#
_symmetry.space_group_name_H-M   'P 1'
#
loop_
_entity.id
_entity.type
_entity.pdbx_description
1 polymer ?
#
loop_
_entity_poly.entity_id
_entity_poly.type
_entity_poly.pdbx_seq_one_letter_code
_entity_poly.pdbx_strand_id
1 'polypeptide(L)'
;MDVRLNNRSQLAGFAKRDDLKYFARTLCGMDYEHWPDLAPTREMFEQYKLNNGCWDTYAADFINLITQRQIEHLIKKQFSDACLLCSEHKPHHCHRRLVAEYLAGKWSDVSIINL
;
A
#
# COMPACT_ATOMS: atom_id res chain seq x y z
N MET A 1 -7.43 -2.84 -2.91
CA MET A 1 -7.26 -2.02 -1.69
C MET A 1 -6.34 -0.86 -1.98
N ASP A 2 -6.79 0.35 -1.66
CA ASP A 2 -5.97 1.55 -1.69
C ASP A 2 -5.21 1.71 -0.38
N VAL A 3 -3.89 1.69 -0.45
CA VAL A 3 -3.00 1.82 0.71
C VAL A 3 -2.26 3.16 0.70
N ARG A 4 -2.75 4.14 -0.04
CA ARG A 4 -2.20 5.50 -0.05
C ARG A 4 -2.66 6.25 1.20
N LEU A 5 -1.74 7.01 1.79
CA LEU A 5 -2.07 7.92 2.89
C LEU A 5 -3.11 8.98 2.45
N ASN A 6 -2.90 9.54 1.25
CA ASN A 6 -3.79 10.52 0.63
C ASN A 6 -4.28 9.98 -0.72
N ASN A 7 -5.59 9.84 -0.90
CA ASN A 7 -6.22 9.31 -2.12
C ASN A 7 -7.14 10.32 -2.85
N ARG A 8 -7.19 11.57 -2.36
CA ARG A 8 -8.05 12.63 -2.92
C ARG A 8 -7.31 13.55 -3.90
N SER A 9 -5.99 13.66 -3.76
CA SER A 9 -5.18 14.47 -4.66
C SER A 9 -5.03 13.78 -6.02
N GLN A 10 -5.00 14.60 -7.07
CA GLN A 10 -4.81 14.14 -8.44
C GLN A 10 -3.31 13.98 -8.71
N LEU A 11 -2.76 12.80 -8.39
CA LEU A 11 -1.36 12.48 -8.68
C LEU A 11 -1.11 12.27 -10.18
N ALA A 12 -2.08 11.71 -10.90
CA ALA A 12 -2.07 11.55 -12.35
C ALA A 12 -3.51 11.38 -12.86
N GLY A 13 -3.91 12.09 -13.93
CA GLY A 13 -5.18 11.88 -14.63
C GLY A 13 -6.36 11.54 -13.70
N PHE A 14 -6.92 10.35 -13.86
CA PHE A 14 -8.05 9.84 -13.08
C PHE A 14 -7.64 8.99 -11.85
N ALA A 15 -6.59 9.39 -11.12
CA ALA A 15 -6.08 8.65 -9.97
C ALA A 15 -6.76 9.02 -8.63
N LYS A 16 -7.84 9.81 -8.64
CA LYS A 16 -8.59 10.12 -7.42
C LYS A 16 -9.36 8.87 -6.98
N ARG A 17 -9.63 8.79 -5.67
CA ARG A 17 -10.42 7.72 -5.05
C ARG A 17 -11.68 7.36 -5.85
N ASP A 18 -12.47 8.37 -6.22
CA ASP A 18 -13.79 8.15 -6.84
C ASP A 18 -13.65 7.61 -8.27
N ASP A 19 -12.66 8.09 -9.01
CA ASP A 19 -12.31 7.58 -10.34
C ASP A 19 -11.83 6.12 -10.27
N LEU A 20 -10.87 5.83 -9.38
CA LEU A 20 -10.33 4.48 -9.21
C LEU A 20 -11.39 3.49 -8.74
N LYS A 21 -12.27 3.92 -7.83
CA LYS A 21 -13.44 3.13 -7.42
C LYS A 21 -14.36 2.83 -8.59
N TYR A 22 -14.62 3.83 -9.44
CA TYR A 22 -15.44 3.64 -10.64
C TYR A 22 -14.80 2.65 -11.62
N PHE A 23 -13.52 2.78 -11.92
CA PHE A 23 -12.83 1.87 -12.85
C PHE A 23 -12.67 0.46 -12.30
N ALA A 24 -12.31 0.29 -11.02
CA ALA A 24 -12.20 -1.03 -10.39
C ALA A 24 -13.52 -1.81 -10.54
N ARG A 25 -14.65 -1.14 -10.29
CA ARG A 25 -15.97 -1.75 -10.46
C ARG A 25 -16.33 -1.98 -11.92
N THR A 26 -16.13 -0.99 -12.78
CA THR A 26 -16.66 -0.99 -14.16
C THR A 26 -15.83 -1.86 -15.10
N LEU A 27 -14.50 -1.85 -14.95
CA LEU A 27 -13.57 -2.53 -15.85
C LEU A 27 -13.16 -3.91 -15.32
N CYS A 28 -13.01 -4.04 -14.00
CA CYS A 28 -12.49 -5.27 -13.39
C CYS A 28 -13.53 -6.04 -12.58
N GLY A 29 -14.72 -5.49 -12.35
CA GLY A 29 -15.73 -6.11 -11.48
C GLY A 29 -15.27 -6.22 -10.02
N MET A 30 -14.30 -5.39 -9.60
CA MET A 30 -13.69 -5.45 -8.28
C MET A 30 -14.24 -4.38 -7.34
N ASP A 31 -14.32 -4.72 -6.06
CA ASP A 31 -14.58 -3.75 -5.01
C ASP A 31 -13.36 -2.88 -4.71
N TYR A 32 -13.62 -1.68 -4.20
CA TYR A 32 -12.60 -0.72 -3.81
C TYR A 32 -12.79 -0.32 -2.34
N GLU A 33 -11.71 -0.47 -1.57
CA GLU A 33 -11.63 -0.08 -0.17
C GLU A 33 -10.34 0.70 0.08
N HIS A 34 -10.38 1.65 1.02
CA HIS A 34 -9.23 2.47 1.45
C HIS A 34 -8.78 2.05 2.83
N TRP A 35 -7.51 1.68 2.95
CA TRP A 35 -6.90 1.10 4.15
C TRP A 35 -5.66 1.91 4.57
N PRO A 36 -5.84 3.06 5.27
CA PRO A 36 -4.74 3.92 5.69
C PRO A 36 -3.82 3.27 6.74
N ASP A 37 -4.27 2.23 7.44
CA ASP A 37 -3.42 1.46 8.37
C ASP A 37 -2.30 0.69 7.65
N LEU A 38 -2.41 0.52 6.34
CA LEU A 38 -1.38 -0.04 5.47
C LEU A 38 -0.52 1.04 4.79
N ALA A 39 -0.77 2.32 5.09
CA ALA A 39 -0.04 3.44 4.52
C ALA A 39 1.09 3.93 5.46
N PRO A 40 2.18 4.50 4.93
CA PRO A 40 3.17 5.23 5.73
C PRO A 40 2.52 6.45 6.39
N THR A 41 3.11 6.93 7.49
CA THR A 41 2.64 8.18 8.11
C THR A 41 3.16 9.40 7.37
N ARG A 42 2.62 10.58 7.70
CA ARG A 42 3.09 11.85 7.12
C ARG A 42 4.53 12.15 7.55
N GLU A 43 4.84 11.90 8.81
CA GLU A 43 6.13 12.15 9.44
C GLU A 43 7.23 11.34 8.73
N MET A 44 6.92 10.11 8.31
CA MET A 44 7.85 9.28 7.54
C MET A 44 8.24 9.91 6.20
N PHE A 45 7.29 10.56 5.50
CA PHE A 45 7.61 11.28 4.25
C PHE A 45 8.48 12.51 4.51
N GLU A 46 8.25 13.20 5.63
CA GLU A 46 9.05 14.35 6.03
C GLU A 46 10.48 13.90 6.38
N GLN A 47 10.64 12.83 7.16
CA GLN A 47 11.95 12.23 7.48
C GLN A 47 12.67 11.69 6.25
N TYR A 48 11.96 11.04 5.33
CA TYR A 48 12.54 10.55 4.08
C TYR A 48 13.17 11.68 3.27
N LYS A 49 12.52 12.84 3.20
CA LYS A 49 13.07 14.04 2.53
C LYS A 49 14.28 14.61 3.27
N LEU A 50 14.24 14.66 4.59
CA LEU A 50 15.35 15.15 5.42
C LEU A 50 16.58 14.25 5.30
N ASN A 51 16.39 12.94 5.18
CA ASN A 51 17.44 11.93 5.05
C ASN A 51 17.88 11.71 3.58
N ASN A 52 17.80 12.74 2.74
CA ASN A 52 18.18 12.69 1.31
C ASN A 52 17.54 11.55 0.51
N GLY A 53 16.35 11.09 0.90
CA GLY A 53 15.67 10.00 0.21
C GLY A 53 16.29 8.62 0.46
N CYS A 54 16.96 8.41 1.60
CA CYS A 54 17.48 7.09 1.99
C CYS A 54 16.34 6.06 2.10
N TRP A 55 16.24 5.16 1.10
CA TRP A 55 15.18 4.17 1.03
C TRP A 55 15.28 3.14 2.16
N ASP A 56 16.49 2.68 2.49
CA ASP A 56 16.67 1.62 3.49
C ASP A 56 16.21 2.06 4.88
N THR A 57 16.46 3.31 5.25
CA THR A 57 15.93 3.91 6.48
C THR A 57 14.41 3.94 6.46
N TYR A 58 13.81 4.47 5.38
CA TYR A 58 12.36 4.52 5.24
C TYR A 58 11.72 3.13 5.28
N ALA A 59 12.31 2.14 4.62
CA ALA A 59 11.82 0.78 4.59
C ALA A 59 11.86 0.14 5.99
N ALA A 60 12.96 0.31 6.72
CA ALA A 60 13.08 -0.18 8.10
C ALA A 60 12.03 0.46 9.02
N ASP A 61 11.87 1.79 8.96
CA ASP A 61 10.87 2.51 9.73
C ASP A 61 9.44 2.05 9.38
N PHE A 62 9.18 1.79 8.09
CA PHE A 62 7.87 1.35 7.65
C PHE A 62 7.53 -0.06 8.11
N ILE A 63 8.50 -0.99 8.06
CA ILE A 63 8.32 -2.34 8.58
C ILE A 63 8.06 -2.30 10.09
N ASN A 64 8.76 -1.44 10.83
CA ASN A 64 8.51 -1.23 12.26
C ASN A 64 7.07 -0.73 12.50
N LEU A 65 6.60 0.25 11.72
CA LEU A 65 5.24 0.78 11.82
C LEU A 65 4.18 -0.30 11.61
N ILE A 66 4.25 -1.06 10.51
CA ILE A 66 3.23 -2.08 10.21
C ILE A 66 3.28 -3.26 11.20
N THR A 67 4.46 -3.54 11.77
CA THR A 67 4.60 -4.50 12.88
C THR A 67 3.92 -4.02 14.14
N GLN A 68 4.10 -2.74 14.51
CA GLN A 68 3.42 -2.14 15.66
C GLN A 68 1.90 -2.09 15.49
N ARG A 69 1.43 -1.91 14.25
CA ARG A 69 0.01 -1.97 13.89
C ARG A 69 -0.56 -3.39 13.87
N GLN A 70 0.30 -4.41 13.97
CA GLN A 70 -0.07 -5.82 13.94
C GLN A 70 -0.95 -6.18 12.74
N ILE A 71 -0.55 -5.72 11.54
CA ILE A 71 -1.36 -5.90 10.32
C ILE A 71 -1.55 -7.38 9.94
N GLU A 72 -0.77 -8.29 10.52
CA GLU A 72 -0.95 -9.73 10.39
C GLU A 72 -2.28 -10.25 10.97
N HIS A 73 -2.91 -9.49 11.88
CA HIS A 73 -4.21 -9.83 12.47
C HIS A 73 -5.41 -9.38 11.61
N LEU A 74 -5.15 -8.74 10.47
CA LEU A 74 -6.20 -8.42 9.52
C LEU A 74 -6.87 -9.69 8.97
N ILE A 75 -8.11 -9.54 8.49
CA ILE A 75 -8.88 -10.67 7.97
C ILE A 75 -8.30 -11.08 6.61
N LYS A 76 -7.44 -12.10 6.60
CA LYS A 76 -6.78 -12.64 5.39
C LYS A 76 -7.71 -12.81 4.19
N LYS A 77 -8.96 -13.22 4.41
CA LYS A 77 -9.98 -13.39 3.35
C LYS A 77 -10.24 -12.11 2.55
N GLN A 78 -10.12 -10.93 3.16
CA GLN A 78 -10.28 -9.65 2.45
C GLN A 78 -9.17 -9.42 1.41
N PHE A 79 -8.03 -10.11 1.55
CA PHE A 79 -6.88 -10.00 0.66
C PHE A 79 -6.84 -11.09 -0.43
N SER A 80 -7.83 -11.98 -0.49
CA SER A 80 -7.94 -12.97 -1.55
C SER A 80 -8.11 -12.26 -2.90
N ASP A 81 -7.20 -12.49 -3.83
CA ASP A 81 -7.17 -11.86 -5.17
C ASP A 81 -7.19 -10.32 -5.15
N ALA A 82 -6.65 -9.72 -4.08
CA ALA A 82 -6.63 -8.28 -3.91
C ALA A 82 -5.39 -7.63 -4.54
N CYS A 83 -5.57 -6.48 -5.18
CA CYS A 83 -4.49 -5.59 -5.61
C CYS A 83 -4.25 -4.49 -4.57
N LEU A 84 -2.99 -4.25 -4.17
CA LEU A 84 -2.61 -3.12 -3.33
C LEU A 84 -2.24 -1.92 -4.21
N LEU A 85 -2.93 -0.79 -4.05
CA LEU A 85 -2.68 0.44 -4.81
C LEU A 85 -1.82 1.41 -3.99
N CYS A 86 -0.65 1.78 -4.53
CA CYS A 86 0.19 2.89 -4.04
C CYS A 86 0.34 3.96 -5.12
N SER A 87 1.07 5.04 -4.83
CA SER A 87 1.31 6.13 -5.78
C SER A 87 2.46 5.84 -6.75
N GLU A 88 3.27 4.82 -6.46
CA GLU A 88 4.54 4.60 -7.15
C GLU A 88 4.35 3.74 -8.39
N HIS A 89 5.00 4.14 -9.48
CA HIS A 89 4.92 3.45 -10.76
C HIS A 89 5.57 2.06 -10.72
N LYS A 90 6.70 1.90 -10.02
CA LYS A 90 7.50 0.66 -10.00
C LYS A 90 7.59 0.07 -8.58
N PRO A 91 7.74 -1.26 -8.44
CA PRO A 91 7.74 -1.92 -7.13
C PRO A 91 9.05 -1.76 -6.33
N HIS A 92 10.13 -1.27 -6.94
CA HIS A 92 11.47 -1.24 -6.31
C HIS A 92 11.48 -0.45 -4.98
N HIS A 93 10.91 0.76 -5.00
CA HIS A 93 10.80 1.65 -3.84
C HIS A 93 9.33 2.01 -3.59
N CYS A 94 8.46 1.01 -3.44
CA CYS A 94 7.05 1.23 -3.06
C CYS A 94 6.72 0.48 -1.76
N HIS A 95 5.98 1.16 -0.87
CA HIS A 95 5.51 0.59 0.39
C HIS A 95 4.53 -0.57 0.22
N ARG A 96 3.75 -0.62 -0.89
CA ARG A 96 2.87 -1.77 -1.21
C ARG A 96 3.63 -3.09 -1.26
N ARG A 97 4.87 -3.06 -1.75
CA ARG A 97 5.74 -4.23 -1.79
C ARG A 97 6.08 -4.68 -0.38
N LEU A 98 6.48 -3.74 0.49
CA LEU A 98 6.78 -4.02 1.89
C LEU A 98 5.58 -4.60 2.65
N VAL A 99 4.37 -4.07 2.42
CA VAL A 99 3.13 -4.65 2.99
C VAL A 99 2.91 -6.08 2.51
N ALA A 100 3.01 -6.33 1.20
CA ALA A 100 2.78 -7.66 0.62
C ALA A 100 3.81 -8.67 1.13
N GLU A 101 5.10 -8.31 1.14
CA GLU A 101 6.19 -9.13 1.65
C GLU A 101 6.03 -9.44 3.15
N TYR A 102 5.64 -8.44 3.94
CA TYR A 102 5.36 -8.62 5.37
C TYR A 102 4.25 -9.64 5.61
N LEU A 103 3.10 -9.47 4.94
CA LEU A 103 1.95 -10.36 5.09
C LEU A 103 2.26 -11.78 4.59
N ALA A 104 3.02 -11.92 3.50
CA ALA A 104 3.46 -13.22 3.02
C ALA A 104 4.39 -13.95 3.99
N GLY A 105 5.15 -13.21 4.81
CA GLY A 105 5.94 -13.79 5.90
C GLY A 105 5.12 -14.20 7.13
N LYS A 106 3.88 -13.72 7.27
CA LYS A 106 3.00 -13.94 8.44
C LYS A 106 1.84 -14.89 8.17
N TRP A 107 1.36 -14.94 6.93
CA TRP A 107 0.26 -15.77 6.50
C TRP A 107 0.76 -16.95 5.67
N SER A 108 0.12 -18.12 5.82
CA SER A 108 0.35 -19.25 4.92
C SER A 108 -0.16 -18.93 3.50
N ASP A 109 0.35 -19.60 2.47
CA ASP A 109 -0.29 -19.64 1.13
C ASP A 109 -0.52 -18.27 0.47
N VAL A 110 0.45 -17.35 0.60
CA VAL A 110 0.42 -16.05 -0.09
C VAL A 110 1.37 -16.07 -1.29
N SER A 111 0.85 -15.75 -2.48
CA SER A 111 1.64 -15.48 -3.68
C SER A 111 1.63 -13.98 -3.97
N ILE A 112 2.79 -13.42 -4.29
CA ILE A 112 2.93 -12.00 -4.64
C ILE A 112 3.21 -11.88 -6.13
N ILE A 113 2.38 -11.11 -6.83
CA ILE A 113 2.58 -10.75 -8.23
C ILE A 113 2.74 -9.23 -8.31
N ASN A 114 3.86 -8.77 -8.88
CA ASN A 114 4.06 -7.34 -9.17
C ASN A 114 3.52 -7.05 -10.58
N LEU A 115 2.48 -6.21 -10.64
CA LEU A 115 1.85 -5.72 -11.86
C LEU A 115 2.49 -4.40 -12.34
#